data_AF-A0A255H529-F1
#
_entry.id   AF-A0A255H529-F1
#
_cell.length_a   1.000
_cell.length_b   1.000
_cell.length_c   1.000
_cell.angle_alpha   90.00
_cell.angle_beta   90.00
_cell.angle_gamma   90.00
#
_symmetry.space_group_name_H-M   'P 1'
#
loop_
_entity.id
_entity.type
_entity.pdbx_description
1 polymer ?
#
loop_
_entity_poly.entity_id
_entity_poly.type
_entity_poly.pdbx_seq_one_letter_code
_entity_poly.pdbx_strand_id
1 'polypeptide(L)'
;MTLTKLGGMGAWETKQSVARGSQVRVGQVSLTCMIVCHCEVVSDREVAASCHRGAQTVEQVGMMTEAGTGCGGCHESIRAILERYCGPQDHSLEETDEAA
;
A
#
# COMPACT_ATOMS: atom_id res chain seq x y z
N MET A 1 6.49 32.71 55.66
CA MET A 1 7.13 31.38 55.63
C MET A 1 6.89 30.76 54.26
N THR A 2 7.83 31.05 53.36
CA THR A 2 8.22 30.32 52.13
C THR A 2 7.16 29.54 51.34
N LEU A 3 6.54 30.19 50.35
CA LEU A 3 6.15 29.53 49.10
C LEU A 3 7.30 29.69 48.10
N THR A 4 8.19 28.72 48.06
CA THR A 4 9.21 28.61 47.02
C THR A 4 8.56 28.02 45.78
N LYS A 5 8.01 28.87 44.91
CA LYS A 5 7.64 28.51 43.54
C LYS A 5 8.91 28.58 42.68
N LEU A 6 9.75 27.56 42.79
CA LEU A 6 10.86 27.35 41.87
C LEU A 6 10.31 26.97 40.50
N GLY A 7 10.86 27.63 39.49
CA GLY A 7 10.54 27.41 38.09
C GLY A 7 10.68 25.95 37.67
N GLY A 8 9.83 25.60 36.71
CA GLY A 8 9.85 24.33 36.01
C GLY A 8 9.22 24.52 34.65
N MET A 9 9.71 25.52 33.90
CA MET A 9 9.55 25.59 32.45
C MET A 9 10.43 24.47 31.88
N GLY A 10 9.89 23.26 31.81
CA GLY A 10 10.62 22.07 31.40
C GLY A 10 9.87 21.38 30.28
N ALA A 11 10.34 21.61 29.06
CA ALA A 11 10.29 20.68 27.94
C ALA A 11 9.08 19.75 27.89
N TRP A 12 7.97 20.18 27.29
CA TRP A 12 7.05 19.21 26.70
C TRP A 12 7.71 18.68 25.43
N GLU A 13 8.59 17.71 25.69
CA GLU A 13 9.26 16.80 24.80
C GLU A 13 8.52 16.54 23.49
N THR A 14 9.04 17.12 22.42
CA THR A 14 9.75 16.40 21.35
C THR A 14 9.43 14.89 21.20
N LYS A 15 8.16 14.54 20.99
CA LYS A 15 7.76 13.21 20.49
C LYS A 15 6.71 13.32 19.38
N GLN A 16 6.92 14.25 18.45
CA GLN A 16 6.25 14.23 17.14
C GLN A 16 7.07 13.41 16.13
N SER A 17 7.64 12.28 16.57
CA SER A 17 8.60 11.48 15.78
C SER A 17 8.08 10.10 15.37
N VAL A 18 6.80 9.80 15.55
CA VAL A 18 6.16 8.68 14.85
C VAL A 18 5.33 9.24 13.71
N ALA A 19 6.04 9.69 12.67
CA ALA A 19 5.48 9.79 11.34
C ALA A 19 4.88 8.44 10.98
N ARG A 20 3.54 8.36 11.00
CA ARG A 20 2.72 7.49 10.16
C ARG A 20 3.31 6.09 9.94
N GLY A 21 3.50 5.33 11.02
CA GLY A 21 3.48 3.88 10.90
C GLY A 21 2.09 3.50 10.44
N SER A 22 1.91 3.31 9.13
CA SER A 22 0.66 2.89 8.50
C SER A 22 0.20 1.65 9.25
N GLN A 23 -0.82 1.84 10.09
CA GLN A 23 -1.35 0.83 10.98
C GLN A 23 -2.18 -0.12 10.12
N VAL A 24 -1.49 -1.02 9.41
CA VAL A 24 -2.11 -2.05 8.58
C VAL A 24 -2.95 -2.90 9.53
N ARG A 25 -4.27 -2.68 9.51
CA ARG A 25 -5.24 -3.54 10.19
C ARG A 25 -5.27 -4.85 9.43
N VAL A 26 -4.39 -5.78 9.78
CA VAL A 26 -4.37 -7.14 9.26
C VAL A 26 -5.62 -7.86 9.80
N GLY A 27 -6.71 -7.87 9.03
CA GLY A 27 -7.98 -8.40 9.52
C GLY A 27 -9.03 -8.78 8.47
N GLN A 28 -8.69 -8.81 7.17
CA GLN A 28 -9.66 -9.19 6.13
C GLN A 28 -9.12 -10.35 5.28
N VAL A 29 -8.97 -11.53 5.90
CA VAL A 29 -8.63 -12.75 5.17
C VAL A 29 -9.87 -13.22 4.40
N SER A 30 -9.87 -13.06 3.07
CA SER A 30 -10.93 -13.56 2.20
C SER A 30 -10.79 -15.09 2.03
N LEU A 31 -11.87 -15.83 2.27
CA LEU A 31 -11.88 -17.30 2.18
C LEU A 31 -11.99 -17.82 0.74
N THR A 32 -12.32 -16.95 -0.22
CA THR A 32 -12.36 -17.27 -1.65
C THR A 32 -10.99 -16.98 -2.26
N CYS A 33 -10.34 -17.99 -2.83
CA CYS A 33 -9.12 -17.84 -3.63
C CYS A 33 -9.54 -17.69 -5.10
N MET A 34 -9.14 -16.60 -5.75
CA MET A 34 -9.41 -16.35 -7.17
C MET A 34 -8.11 -16.16 -7.94
N ILE A 35 -7.99 -16.77 -9.12
CA ILE A 35 -6.86 -16.51 -10.02
C ILE A 35 -7.02 -15.12 -10.62
N VAL A 36 -6.03 -14.28 -10.40
CA VAL A 36 -5.96 -12.90 -10.89
C VAL A 36 -5.16 -12.85 -12.19
N CYS A 37 -4.05 -13.59 -12.28
CA CYS A 37 -3.26 -13.72 -13.50
C CYS A 37 -3.33 -15.16 -14.02
N HIS A 38 -3.87 -15.34 -15.23
CA HIS A 38 -3.94 -16.67 -15.84
C HIS A 38 -2.63 -17.09 -16.52
N CYS A 39 -1.76 -16.14 -16.89
CA CYS A 39 -0.48 -16.45 -17.54
C CYS A 39 0.47 -17.15 -16.57
N GLU A 40 0.68 -16.53 -15.41
CA GLU A 40 1.58 -17.04 -14.36
C GLU A 40 0.83 -17.76 -13.23
N VAL A 41 -0.47 -18.00 -13.39
CA VAL A 41 -1.33 -18.72 -12.43
C VAL A 41 -1.26 -18.11 -11.02
N VAL A 42 -1.30 -16.77 -10.95
CA VAL A 42 -1.17 -16.03 -9.69
C VAL A 42 -2.54 -15.72 -9.11
N SER A 43 -2.70 -16.04 -7.83
CA SER A 43 -3.92 -15.82 -7.05
C SER A 43 -3.98 -14.44 -6.38
N ASP A 44 -5.18 -14.02 -6.02
CA ASP A 44 -5.44 -12.83 -5.21
C ASP A 44 -4.69 -12.84 -3.88
N ARG A 45 -4.48 -14.03 -3.29
CA ARG A 45 -3.70 -14.23 -2.06
C ARG A 45 -2.22 -13.94 -2.26
N GLU A 46 -1.65 -14.34 -3.39
CA GLU A 46 -0.24 -14.08 -3.70
C GLU A 46 -0.01 -12.59 -3.96
N VAL A 47 -0.94 -11.93 -4.65
CA VAL A 47 -0.92 -10.47 -4.82
C VAL A 47 -1.02 -9.77 -3.46
N ALA A 48 -1.97 -10.19 -2.60
CA ALA A 48 -2.11 -9.64 -1.25
C ALA A 48 -0.86 -9.89 -0.37
N ALA A 49 -0.22 -11.05 -0.50
CA ALA A 49 1.05 -11.34 0.18
C ALA A 49 2.17 -10.42 -0.30
N SER A 50 2.22 -10.09 -1.60
CA SER A 50 3.15 -9.08 -2.13
C SER A 50 2.87 -7.68 -1.59
N CYS A 51 1.59 -7.30 -1.44
CA CYS A 51 1.21 -6.05 -0.79
C CYS A 51 1.72 -6.00 0.67
N HIS A 52 1.58 -7.11 1.42
CA HIS A 52 2.09 -7.23 2.78
C HIS A 52 3.62 -7.14 2.85
N ARG A 53 4.33 -7.63 1.83
CA ARG A 53 5.78 -7.47 1.67
C ARG A 53 6.20 -6.04 1.25
N GLY A 54 5.25 -5.15 0.99
CA GLY A 54 5.50 -3.75 0.65
C GLY A 54 5.34 -3.39 -0.82
N ALA A 55 4.78 -4.27 -1.65
CA ALA A 55 4.42 -3.89 -3.02
C ALA A 55 3.27 -2.88 -3.02
N GLN A 56 3.46 -1.77 -3.74
CA GLN A 56 2.50 -0.67 -3.90
C GLN A 56 2.12 -0.43 -5.36
N THR A 57 2.85 -1.00 -6.31
CA THR A 57 2.59 -0.87 -7.76
C THR A 57 2.49 -2.22 -8.46
N VAL A 58 1.90 -2.24 -9.65
CA VAL A 58 1.77 -3.46 -10.47
C VAL A 58 3.14 -4.03 -10.82
N GLU A 59 4.11 -3.17 -11.09
CA GLU A 59 5.50 -3.55 -11.40
C GLU A 59 6.16 -4.23 -10.19
N GLN A 60 5.94 -3.69 -8.98
CA GLN A 60 6.47 -4.31 -7.76
C GLN A 60 5.82 -5.67 -7.48
N VAL A 61 4.52 -5.80 -7.76
CA VAL A 61 3.83 -7.10 -7.70
C VAL A 61 4.43 -8.06 -8.73
N GLY A 62 4.67 -7.61 -9.97
CA GLY A 62 5.29 -8.39 -11.02
C GLY A 62 6.72 -8.82 -10.71
N MET A 63 7.52 -7.98 -10.05
CA MET A 63 8.86 -8.38 -9.57
C MET A 63 8.81 -9.50 -8.51
N MET A 64 7.72 -9.60 -7.74
CA MET A 64 7.58 -10.59 -6.66
C MET A 64 6.84 -11.85 -7.09
N THR A 65 5.95 -11.76 -8.08
CA THR A 65 4.99 -12.84 -8.44
C THR A 65 4.90 -13.11 -9.94
N GLU A 66 5.62 -12.35 -10.77
CA GLU A 66 5.56 -12.38 -12.25
C GLU A 66 4.19 -11.99 -12.83
N ALA A 67 3.16 -11.77 -12.00
CA ALA A 67 1.87 -11.26 -12.43
C ALA A 67 2.01 -9.88 -13.10
N GLY A 68 1.48 -9.76 -14.32
CA GLY A 68 1.47 -8.51 -15.07
C GLY A 68 2.72 -8.28 -15.95
N THR A 69 3.68 -9.20 -16.00
CA THR A 69 4.83 -9.09 -16.92
C THR A 69 4.52 -9.63 -18.32
N GLY A 70 3.46 -10.43 -18.46
CA GLY A 70 2.99 -11.02 -19.72
C GLY A 70 1.94 -10.18 -20.45
N CYS A 71 0.74 -10.73 -20.65
CA CYS A 71 -0.30 -10.14 -21.50
C CYS A 71 -0.95 -8.83 -20.97
N GLY A 72 -0.64 -8.41 -19.74
CA GLY A 72 -1.19 -7.20 -19.12
C GLY A 72 -2.66 -7.28 -18.68
N GLY A 73 -3.43 -8.30 -19.07
CA GLY A 73 -4.87 -8.39 -18.77
C GLY A 73 -5.25 -8.45 -17.28
N CYS A 74 -4.28 -8.72 -16.40
CA CYS A 74 -4.47 -8.74 -14.95
C CYS A 74 -4.16 -7.39 -14.26
N HIS A 75 -3.62 -6.39 -14.97
CA HIS A 75 -3.15 -5.12 -14.39
C HIS A 75 -4.25 -4.39 -13.62
N GLU A 76 -5.45 -4.28 -14.20
CA GLU A 76 -6.57 -3.59 -13.56
C GLU A 76 -7.05 -4.32 -12.30
N SER A 77 -7.04 -5.66 -12.34
CA SER A 77 -7.38 -6.47 -11.16
C SER A 77 -6.33 -6.33 -10.05
N ILE A 78 -5.05 -6.27 -10.41
CA ILE A 78 -3.95 -6.02 -9.46
C ILE A 78 -4.07 -4.61 -8.87
N ARG A 79 -4.35 -3.59 -9.68
CA ARG A 79 -4.59 -2.20 -9.22
C ARG A 79 -5.75 -2.14 -8.22
N ALA A 80 -6.88 -2.78 -8.53
CA ALA A 80 -8.02 -2.85 -7.60
C ALA A 80 -7.69 -3.57 -6.29
N ILE A 81 -6.79 -4.56 -6.31
CA ILE A 81 -6.29 -5.21 -5.08
C ILE A 81 -5.38 -4.24 -4.32
N LEU A 82 -4.42 -3.60 -4.98
CA LEU A 82 -3.51 -2.63 -4.38
C LEU A 82 -4.26 -1.48 -3.71
N GLU A 83 -5.31 -0.94 -4.33
CA GLU A 83 -6.14 0.11 -3.73
C GLU A 83 -6.80 -0.33 -2.42
N ARG A 84 -7.25 -1.58 -2.33
CA ARG A 84 -7.86 -2.15 -1.11
C ARG A 84 -6.85 -2.31 0.03
N TYR A 85 -5.59 -2.59 -0.27
CA TYR A 85 -4.55 -2.87 0.74
C TYR A 85 -3.64 -1.68 1.06
N CYS A 86 -3.41 -0.77 0.10
CA CYS A 86 -2.44 0.32 0.19
C CYS A 86 -3.08 1.72 0.16
N GLY A 87 -4.38 1.83 -0.12
CA GLY A 87 -5.09 3.11 -0.27
C GLY A 87 -5.09 3.62 -1.73
N PRO A 88 -5.91 4.65 -2.03
CA PRO A 88 -6.08 5.14 -3.40
C PRO A 88 -4.73 5.56 -3.98
N GLN A 89 -4.39 4.96 -5.13
CA GLN A 89 -3.21 5.32 -5.91
C GLN A 89 -3.68 6.27 -7.02
N ASP A 90 -3.23 7.51 -6.93
CA ASP A 90 -3.53 8.54 -7.92
C ASP A 90 -2.80 8.21 -9.23
N HIS A 91 -3.55 7.75 -10.23
CA HIS A 91 -3.08 7.54 -11.60
C HIS A 91 -3.42 8.74 -12.49
N SER A 92 -3.45 9.94 -11.91
CA SER A 92 -3.49 11.18 -12.70
C SER A 92 -2.15 11.36 -13.38
N LEU A 93 -2.11 10.93 -14.63
CA LEU A 93 -1.81 11.72 -15.82
C LEU A 93 -1.31 10.75 -16.88
N GLU A 94 -2.18 10.36 -17.81
CA GLU A 94 -1.95 10.54 -19.25
C GLU A 94 -3.32 10.73 -19.92
N GLU A 95 -3.79 11.98 -19.91
CA GLU A 95 -4.48 12.55 -21.06
C GLU A 95 -3.59 12.26 -22.28
N THR A 96 -4.02 11.36 -23.16
CA THR A 96 -3.47 11.32 -24.51
C THR A 96 -4.04 12.52 -25.26
N ASP A 97 -3.51 13.69 -24.96
CA ASP A 97 -3.49 14.83 -25.88
C ASP A 97 -2.40 14.56 -26.92
N GLU A 98 -2.76 13.85 -28.00
CA GLU A 98 -2.17 13.96 -29.34
C GLU A 98 -2.79 12.85 -30.21
N ALA A 99 -3.22 13.04 -31.45
CA ALA A 99 -3.45 14.18 -32.32
C ALA A 99 -3.98 13.57 -33.64
N ALA A 100 -4.97 14.19 -34.29
CA ALA A 100 -5.16 14.30 -35.74
C ALA A 100 -6.60 14.66 -36.11
#